data_AF-A0A7W0Z4J9-F1
#
_entry.id   AF-A0A7W0Z4J9-F1
#
_cell.length_a   1.000
_cell.length_b   1.000
_cell.length_c   1.000
_cell.angle_alpha   90.00
_cell.angle_beta   90.00
_cell.angle_gamma   90.00
#
_symmetry.space_group_name_H-M   'P 1'
#
loop_
_entity.id
_entity.type
_entity.pdbx_description
1 polymer ?
#
loop_
_entity_poly.entity_id
_entity_poly.type
_entity_poly.pdbx_seq_one_letter_code
_entity_poly.pdbx_strand_id
1 'polypeptide(L)'
;MSAERATYLDSSAIVKLAVAEPESAELRRYLRRRRPWVSSALARAEVVRALLPAGPAAVRGGAAVLGRIDLIRINDRVLDTAGRLLPVQLRSLDAVHLATAQLLGDDLARLVTYDERMAAAADRMGLSVAAPA
;
A
#
# COMPACT_ATOMS: atom_id res chain seq x y z
N MET A 1 4.67 10.16 -24.56
CA MET A 1 4.22 8.86 -24.04
C MET A 1 3.74 9.10 -22.64
N SER A 2 2.46 8.86 -22.32
CA SER A 2 2.01 8.93 -20.92
C SER A 2 2.78 7.86 -20.15
N ALA A 3 3.54 8.24 -19.12
CA ALA A 3 4.07 7.26 -18.19
C ALA A 3 2.88 6.46 -17.61
N GLU A 4 3.06 5.16 -17.43
CA GLU A 4 2.04 4.32 -16.82
C GLU A 4 1.90 4.74 -15.35
N ARG A 5 0.72 5.20 -14.95
CA ARG A 5 0.48 5.69 -13.58
C ARG A 5 0.56 4.51 -12.60
N ALA A 6 1.28 4.70 -11.49
CA ALA A 6 1.56 3.70 -10.49
C ALA A 6 0.31 3.24 -9.73
N THR A 7 0.30 1.98 -9.32
CA THR A 7 -0.67 1.44 -8.37
C THR A 7 0.00 1.30 -7.01
N TYR A 8 -0.46 2.10 -6.04
CA TYR A 8 0.03 2.05 -4.67
C TYR A 8 -0.61 0.89 -3.93
N LEU A 9 0.20 0.04 -3.31
CA LEU A 9 -0.25 -1.08 -2.48
C LEU A 9 0.10 -0.76 -1.02
N ASP A 10 -0.88 -0.70 -0.14
CA ASP A 10 -0.60 -0.68 1.29
C ASP A 10 -0.18 -2.08 1.78
N SER A 11 0.18 -2.19 3.06
CA SER A 11 0.61 -3.46 3.64
C SER A 11 -0.50 -4.53 3.65
N SER A 12 -1.77 -4.14 3.82
CA SER A 12 -2.89 -5.10 3.80
C SER A 12 -3.06 -5.76 2.42
N ALA A 13 -2.94 -5.00 1.33
CA ALA A 13 -2.96 -5.52 -0.02
C ALA A 13 -1.76 -6.43 -0.30
N ILE A 14 -0.57 -6.09 0.21
CA ILE A 14 0.64 -6.90 0.02
C ILE A 14 0.53 -8.25 0.75
N VAL A 15 -0.03 -8.26 1.97
CA VAL A 15 -0.27 -9.49 2.74
C VAL A 15 -1.19 -10.46 1.96
N LYS A 16 -2.28 -9.94 1.37
CA LYS A 16 -3.19 -10.72 0.51
C LYS A 16 -2.55 -11.26 -0.75
N LEU A 17 -1.45 -10.67 -1.24
CA LEU A 17 -0.68 -11.23 -2.35
C LEU A 17 0.25 -12.36 -1.88
N ALA A 18 0.78 -12.24 -0.65
CA ALA A 18 1.73 -13.18 -0.07
C ALA A 18 1.08 -14.47 0.44
N VAL A 19 -0.12 -14.36 1.02
CA VAL A 19 -0.89 -15.49 1.56
C VAL A 19 -2.24 -15.55 0.86
N ALA A 20 -2.77 -16.76 0.68
CA ALA A 20 -4.12 -16.93 0.16
C ALA A 20 -5.13 -16.56 1.27
N GLU A 21 -5.80 -15.44 1.08
CA GLU A 21 -6.88 -14.95 1.90
C GLU A 21 -8.13 -14.77 1.03
N PRO A 22 -9.30 -14.49 1.64
CA PRO A 22 -10.38 -13.84 0.91
C PRO A 22 -9.85 -12.65 0.09
N GLU A 23 -10.48 -12.40 -1.07
CA GLU A 23 -10.12 -11.35 -2.04
C GLU A 23 -8.76 -11.52 -2.76
N SER A 24 -7.90 -12.46 -2.37
CA SER A 24 -6.58 -12.61 -2.98
C SER A 24 -6.63 -12.94 -4.48
N ALA A 25 -7.61 -13.72 -4.93
CA ALA A 25 -7.73 -14.11 -6.34
C ALA A 25 -8.14 -12.91 -7.21
N GLU A 26 -9.08 -12.13 -6.71
CA GLU A 26 -9.64 -10.93 -7.31
C GLU A 26 -8.60 -9.82 -7.34
N LEU A 27 -7.85 -9.63 -6.25
CA LEU A 27 -6.71 -8.74 -6.19
C LEU A 27 -5.65 -9.08 -7.24
N ARG A 28 -5.23 -10.36 -7.32
CA ARG A 28 -4.25 -10.81 -8.32
C ARG A 28 -4.74 -10.53 -9.73
N ARG A 29 -5.99 -10.89 -10.03
CA ARG A 29 -6.64 -10.63 -11.34
C ARG A 29 -6.65 -9.14 -11.67
N TYR A 30 -7.04 -8.33 -10.71
CA TYR A 30 -7.14 -6.89 -10.84
C TYR A 30 -5.77 -6.26 -11.12
N LEU A 31 -4.71 -6.70 -10.43
CA LEU A 31 -3.39 -6.11 -10.58
C LEU A 31 -2.59 -6.61 -11.80
N ARG A 32 -3.06 -7.60 -12.58
CA ARG A 32 -2.30 -8.21 -13.70
C ARG A 32 -1.77 -7.22 -14.73
N ARG A 33 -2.50 -6.13 -14.98
CA ARG A 33 -2.18 -5.10 -16.00
C ARG A 33 -2.11 -3.70 -15.41
N ARG A 34 -1.76 -3.60 -14.12
CA ARG A 34 -1.70 -2.34 -13.37
C ARG A 34 -0.34 -2.23 -12.72
N ARG A 35 0.64 -1.79 -13.52
CA ARG A 35 2.04 -1.57 -13.13
C ARG A 35 2.41 -0.10 -13.38
N PRO A 36 3.49 0.42 -12.77
CA PRO A 36 4.29 -0.22 -11.71
C PRO A 36 3.53 -0.36 -10.39
N TRP A 37 3.99 -1.28 -9.54
CA TRP A 37 3.52 -1.38 -8.15
C TRP A 37 4.46 -0.60 -7.26
N VAL A 38 3.90 0.26 -6.42
CA VAL A 38 4.68 1.09 -5.49
C VAL A 38 4.11 0.95 -4.08
N SER A 39 4.95 1.18 -3.07
CA SER A 39 4.50 1.28 -1.67
C SER A 39 5.47 2.14 -0.86
N SER A 40 5.13 2.45 0.38
CA SER A 40 6.08 2.99 1.35
C SER A 40 7.10 1.94 1.74
N ALA A 41 8.34 2.35 1.97
CA ALA A 41 9.37 1.50 2.59
C ALA A 41 8.94 0.92 3.96
N LEU A 42 7.94 1.53 4.61
CA LEU A 42 7.30 1.02 5.82
C LEU A 42 6.75 -0.40 5.66
N ALA A 43 6.26 -0.72 4.45
CA ALA A 43 5.69 -2.03 4.13
C ALA A 43 6.67 -3.19 4.41
N ARG A 44 7.99 -2.95 4.38
CA ARG A 44 8.99 -3.96 4.75
C ARG A 44 8.77 -4.47 6.17
N ALA A 45 8.53 -3.57 7.12
CA ALA A 45 8.34 -3.94 8.52
C ALA A 45 6.93 -4.48 8.76
N GLU A 46 5.93 -3.83 8.18
CA GLU A 46 4.52 -4.19 8.41
C GLU A 46 4.16 -5.56 7.83
N VAL A 47 4.56 -5.83 6.59
CA VAL A 47 4.28 -7.12 5.93
C VAL A 47 4.97 -8.26 6.68
N VAL A 48 6.25 -8.10 7.06
CA VAL A 48 6.95 -9.13 7.84
C VAL A 48 6.24 -9.36 9.17
N ARG A 49 5.95 -8.30 9.93
CA ARG A 49 5.28 -8.42 11.24
C ARG A 49 3.90 -9.07 11.13
N ALA A 50 3.11 -8.70 10.12
CA ALA A 50 1.79 -9.28 9.88
C ALA A 50 1.85 -10.77 9.55
N LEU A 51 2.92 -11.22 8.88
CA LEU A 51 3.10 -12.61 8.45
C LEU A 51 3.83 -13.49 9.47
N LEU A 52 4.42 -12.92 10.54
CA LEU A 52 5.09 -13.69 11.61
C LEU A 52 4.19 -14.80 12.20
N PRO A 53 2.91 -14.56 12.55
CA PRO A 53 2.04 -15.59 13.11
C PRO A 53 1.77 -16.75 12.15
N ALA A 54 1.81 -16.50 10.84
CA ALA A 54 1.61 -17.52 9.80
C ALA A 54 2.90 -18.33 9.51
N GLY A 55 4.01 -18.01 10.18
CA GLY A 55 5.25 -18.77 10.16
C GLY A 55 6.21 -18.45 9.00
N PRO A 56 7.38 -19.11 8.98
CA PRO A 56 8.49 -18.72 8.11
C PRO A 56 8.18 -18.78 6.60
N ALA A 57 7.30 -19.70 6.18
CA ALA A 57 6.90 -19.82 4.77
C ALA A 57 6.12 -18.58 4.30
N ALA A 58 5.20 -18.07 5.13
CA ALA A 58 4.44 -16.87 4.85
C ALA A 58 5.36 -15.64 4.76
N VAL A 59 6.30 -15.49 5.72
CA VAL A 59 7.30 -14.41 5.69
C VAL A 59 8.14 -14.43 4.42
N ARG A 60 8.59 -15.60 3.96
CA ARG A 60 9.30 -15.73 2.67
C ARG A 60 8.43 -15.34 1.48
N GLY A 61 7.15 -15.72 1.49
CA GLY A 61 6.17 -15.28 0.48
C GLY A 61 6.02 -13.77 0.44
N GLY A 62 5.91 -13.12 1.61
CA GLY A 62 5.84 -11.67 1.74
C GLY A 62 7.08 -10.96 1.19
N ALA A 63 8.27 -11.46 1.53
CA ALA A 63 9.53 -10.94 1.00
C ALA A 63 9.60 -11.06 -0.53
N ALA A 64 9.12 -12.18 -1.10
CA ALA A 64 9.08 -12.39 -2.55
C ALA A 64 8.10 -11.43 -3.26
N VAL A 65 6.97 -11.08 -2.63
CA VAL A 65 6.04 -10.07 -3.15
C VAL A 65 6.66 -8.68 -3.06
N LEU A 66 7.24 -8.31 -1.92
CA LEU A 66 7.92 -7.02 -1.73
C LEU A 66 9.05 -6.79 -2.75
N GLY A 67 9.75 -7.85 -3.16
CA GLY A 67 10.78 -7.77 -4.21
C GLY A 67 10.27 -7.38 -5.61
N ARG A 68 8.94 -7.31 -5.80
CA ARG A 68 8.27 -6.89 -7.06
C ARG A 68 7.63 -5.50 -6.95
N ILE A 69 7.84 -4.80 -5.83
CA ILE A 69 7.22 -3.52 -5.52
C ILE A 69 8.33 -2.49 -5.34
N ASP A 70 8.20 -1.36 -6.02
CA ASP A 70 9.10 -0.23 -5.85
C ASP A 70 8.77 0.48 -4.53
N LEU A 71 9.71 0.41 -3.59
CA LEU A 71 9.52 0.94 -2.24
C LEU A 71 10.05 2.37 -2.15
N ILE A 72 9.13 3.31 -1.97
CA ILE A 72 9.42 4.73 -1.83
C ILE A 72 10.00 4.98 -0.44
N ARG A 73 11.17 5.62 -0.40
CA ARG A 73 11.88 5.94 0.84
C ARG A 73 11.07 6.90 1.72
N ILE A 74 11.04 6.63 3.02
CA ILE A 74 10.54 7.57 4.02
C ILE A 74 11.67 8.55 4.36
N ASN A 75 11.38 9.84 4.24
CA ASN A 75 12.26 10.94 4.61
C ASN A 75 11.48 11.96 5.46
N ASP A 76 12.17 12.99 5.94
CA ASP A 76 11.58 14.00 6.82
C ASP A 76 10.36 14.67 6.19
N ARG A 77 10.37 14.93 4.88
CA ARG A 77 9.21 15.48 4.16
C ARG A 77 7.98 14.57 4.23
N VAL A 78 8.14 13.25 4.10
CA VAL A 78 7.04 12.28 4.27
C VAL A 78 6.51 12.33 5.70
N LEU A 79 7.41 12.36 6.69
CA LEU A 79 7.04 12.36 8.10
C LEU A 79 6.31 13.66 8.51
N ASP A 80 6.82 14.81 8.07
CA ASP A 80 6.20 16.11 8.31
C ASP A 80 4.82 16.23 7.64
N THR A 81 4.68 15.68 6.43
CA THR A 81 3.39 15.63 5.73
C THR A 81 2.42 14.72 6.49
N ALA A 82 2.85 13.52 6.88
CA ALA A 82 2.05 12.56 7.63
C ALA A 82 1.55 13.16 8.96
N GLY A 83 2.41 13.88 9.69
CA GLY A 83 2.06 14.54 10.96
C GLY A 83 1.00 15.64 10.84
N ARG A 84 0.71 16.11 9.63
CA ARG A 84 -0.30 17.15 9.36
C ARG A 84 -1.57 16.60 8.71
N LEU A 85 -1.61 15.31 8.39
CA LEU A 85 -2.78 14.72 7.73
C LEU A 85 -3.98 14.68 8.66
N LEU A 86 -5.14 14.92 8.05
CA LEU A 86 -6.44 14.74 8.67
C LEU A 86 -7.13 13.53 8.01
N PRO A 87 -8.03 12.84 8.73
CA PRO A 87 -8.54 13.15 10.07
C PRO A 87 -7.56 12.78 11.21
N VAL A 88 -7.67 13.42 12.37
CA VAL A 88 -6.76 13.21 13.53
C VAL A 88 -6.76 11.78 14.09
N GLN A 89 -7.79 10.99 13.77
CA GLN A 89 -7.91 9.59 14.17
C GLN A 89 -7.12 8.65 13.26
N LEU A 90 -6.56 9.14 12.15
CA LEU A 90 -5.70 8.38 11.27
C LEU A 90 -4.42 8.00 12.03
N ARG A 91 -4.10 6.70 12.06
CA ARG A 91 -2.91 6.22 12.77
C ARG A 91 -1.66 6.69 12.03
N SER A 92 -0.58 6.92 12.78
CA SER A 92 0.67 7.45 12.21
C SER A 92 1.23 6.62 11.05
N LEU A 93 1.11 5.29 11.12
CA LEU A 93 1.58 4.39 10.04
C LEU A 93 0.73 4.54 8.77
N ASP A 94 -0.60 4.62 8.93
CA ASP A 94 -1.51 4.87 7.82
C ASP A 94 -1.26 6.27 7.21
N ALA A 95 -1.03 7.27 8.05
CA ALA A 95 -0.66 8.61 7.62
C ALA A 95 0.66 8.63 6.83
N VAL A 96 1.66 7.84 7.23
CA VAL A 96 2.91 7.69 6.47
C VAL A 96 2.65 7.05 5.10
N HIS A 97 1.79 6.02 5.02
CA HIS A 97 1.38 5.45 3.73
C HIS A 97 0.70 6.49 2.83
N LEU A 98 -0.29 7.23 3.34
CA LEU A 98 -1.03 8.23 2.57
C LEU A 98 -0.15 9.43 2.17
N ALA A 99 0.74 9.88 3.05
CA ALA A 99 1.73 10.91 2.73
C ALA A 99 2.71 10.44 1.64
N THR A 100 3.13 9.18 1.70
CA THR A 100 4.00 8.59 0.67
C THR A 100 3.26 8.51 -0.68
N ALA A 101 2.00 8.08 -0.69
CA ALA A 101 1.18 8.01 -1.89
C ALA A 101 0.98 9.39 -2.53
N GLN A 102 0.77 10.44 -1.74
CA GLN A 102 0.63 11.81 -2.26
C GLN A 102 1.87 12.34 -2.99
N LEU A 103 3.08 11.86 -2.66
CA LEU A 103 4.30 12.29 -3.36
C LEU A 103 4.30 11.94 -4.85
N LEU A 104 3.50 10.93 -5.24
CA LEU A 104 3.37 10.52 -6.63
C LEU A 104 2.49 11.48 -7.45
N GLY A 105 1.62 12.28 -6.80
CA GLY A 105 0.75 13.24 -7.49
C GLY A 105 -0.01 12.61 -8.67
N ASP A 106 0.13 13.21 -9.85
CA ASP A 106 -0.52 12.75 -11.08
C ASP A 106 -0.03 11.36 -11.54
N ASP A 107 1.17 10.94 -11.13
CA ASP A 107 1.70 9.62 -11.42
C ASP A 107 1.03 8.51 -10.60
N LEU A 108 0.22 8.84 -9.57
CA LEU A 108 -0.56 7.83 -8.83
C LEU A 108 -1.88 7.54 -9.52
N ALA A 109 -2.08 6.32 -10.01
CA ALA A 109 -3.35 5.89 -10.60
C ALA A 109 -4.41 5.61 -9.54
N ARG A 110 -4.00 4.94 -8.46
CA ARG A 110 -4.88 4.47 -7.38
C ARG A 110 -4.10 3.90 -6.21
N LEU A 111 -4.75 3.92 -5.05
CA LEU A 111 -4.34 3.25 -3.83
C LEU A 111 -5.21 2.00 -3.61
N VAL A 112 -4.55 0.87 -3.37
CA VAL A 112 -5.21 -0.39 -3.03
C VAL A 112 -4.96 -0.65 -1.55
N THR A 113 -6.05 -0.73 -0.79
CA THR A 113 -6.05 -1.02 0.64
C THR A 113 -7.29 -1.81 1.00
N TYR A 114 -7.16 -2.67 2.00
CA TYR A 114 -8.25 -3.38 2.65
C TYR A 114 -8.47 -2.89 4.10
N ASP A 115 -7.80 -1.81 4.51
CA ASP A 115 -8.12 -1.09 5.74
C ASP A 115 -9.18 -0.02 5.43
N GLU A 116 -10.38 -0.19 5.99
CA GLU A 116 -11.50 0.72 5.76
C GLU A 116 -11.23 2.15 6.24
N ARG A 117 -10.42 2.33 7.29
CA ARG A 117 -10.09 3.66 7.82
C ARG A 117 -9.11 4.36 6.89
N MET A 118 -8.10 3.64 6.38
CA MET A 118 -7.19 4.17 5.36
C MET A 118 -7.95 4.50 4.07
N ALA A 119 -8.85 3.62 3.62
CA ALA A 119 -9.68 3.85 2.44
C ALA A 119 -10.49 5.15 2.58
N ALA A 120 -11.22 5.30 3.69
CA ALA A 120 -12.02 6.49 3.94
C ALA A 120 -11.18 7.77 4.04
N ALA A 121 -9.96 7.71 4.58
CA ALA A 121 -9.06 8.86 4.63
C ALA A 121 -8.52 9.21 3.23
N ALA A 122 -8.10 8.21 2.45
CA ALA A 122 -7.63 8.38 1.07
C ALA A 122 -8.71 8.98 0.17
N ASP A 123 -9.95 8.52 0.28
CA ASP A 123 -11.09 9.07 -0.47
C ASP A 123 -11.34 10.56 -0.13
N ARG A 124 -11.28 10.94 1.15
CA ARG A 124 -11.41 12.36 1.56
C ARG A 124 -10.28 13.24 1.03
N MET A 125 -9.13 12.64 0.75
CA MET A 125 -7.98 13.32 0.13
C MET A 125 -8.07 13.36 -1.40
N GLY A 126 -9.14 12.82 -2.00
CA GLY A 126 -9.36 12.77 -3.44
C GLY A 126 -8.54 11.68 -4.16
N LEU A 127 -7.96 10.73 -3.43
CA LEU A 127 -7.25 9.60 -4.03
C LEU A 127 -8.26 8.58 -4.56
N SER A 128 -7.98 7.97 -5.72
CA SER A 128 -8.77 6.83 -6.20
C SER A 128 -8.42 5.59 -5.37
N VAL A 129 -9.36 5.09 -4.59
CA VAL A 129 -9.20 3.86 -3.80
C VAL A 129 -9.77 2.65 -4.54
N ALA A 130 -9.19 1.47 -4.31
CA ALA A 130 -9.74 0.21 -4.76
C ALA A 130 -9.51 -0.92 -3.74
N ALA A 131 -10.51 -1.77 -3.56
CA ALA A 131 -10.43 -3.02 -2.80
C ALA A 131 -11.13 -4.12 -3.61
N PRO A 132 -10.45 -4.76 -4.59
CA PRO A 132 -11.05 -5.81 -5.40
C PRO A 132 -11.53 -6.98 -4.52
N ALA A 133 -12.76 -7.46 -4.76
CA ALA A 133 -13.41 -8.57 -4.08
C ALA A 133 -14.28 -9.35 -5.07
#